data_AF-A0A4E0S4H1-F1
#
_entry.id   AF-A0A4E0S4H1-F1
#
_cell.length_a   1.000
_cell.length_b   1.000
_cell.length_c   1.000
_cell.angle_alpha   90.00
_cell.angle_beta   90.00
_cell.angle_gamma   90.00
#
_symmetry.space_group_name_H-M   'P 1'
#
loop_
_entity.id
_entity.type
_entity.pdbx_description
1 polymer ?
#
loop_
_entity_poly.entity_id
_entity_poly.type
_entity_poly.pdbx_seq_one_letter_code
_entity_poly.pdbx_strand_id
1 'polypeptide(L)'
;MKNQSPILGAIPAPSERSRRDFQRATNINRWLLTPLGIWLREIDIDVTEKVLSGLAVIVCYFLIFSLLIPCALHTFLVEKSARKQMKMIGPMSFCVMAIIKYFFMIMRREKIRVCFNHLDVDWRRVKSPQDREIMMSDAKIGRFIASLCATFTYSGGFFFRTILPFAVPRKVLPDNTTMRPLIYPVYRALFNSQKTPAYEIVFATQWVSGLVMYTITVATCSLAAVLTLHACGQLKIVMSRIDDFVGSSVDTEKMLTDRLGEIVELHHRALQLVVKIEGILNEICFVEFIGCTMNICFLGYYTITELEQGKTSAIALVTYTFLMTSFTFNIFIFCYIGELLNQQGRKVGTTAYMIEWYELPGKSACGLILLLAMSNSPITITAGKMVELSYATFCNVLKTAMAYFNLLKSVIL
;
A
#
# COMPACT_ATOMS: atom_id res chain seq x y z
N MET A 1 8.75 20.61 -17.71
CA MET A 1 9.89 20.23 -16.83
C MET A 1 11.08 21.14 -17.13
N LYS A 2 11.15 22.33 -16.52
CA LYS A 2 12.41 23.07 -16.38
C LYS A 2 12.85 22.85 -14.94
N ASN A 3 13.73 21.88 -14.69
CA ASN A 3 14.31 21.66 -13.36
C ASN A 3 15.81 21.34 -13.56
N GLN A 4 16.56 22.37 -13.93
CA GLN A 4 17.97 22.41 -13.57
C GLN A 4 18.00 22.82 -12.11
N SER A 5 18.54 21.94 -11.28
CA SER A 5 18.90 22.33 -9.93
C SER A 5 20.24 23.08 -10.06
N PRO A 6 20.38 24.30 -9.51
CA PRO A 6 21.56 25.12 -9.71
C PRO A 6 22.82 24.49 -9.08
N ILE A 7 22.66 23.54 -8.15
CA ILE A 7 23.77 22.92 -7.39
C ILE A 7 24.04 21.49 -7.88
N LEU A 8 23.04 20.58 -7.94
CA LEU A 8 23.21 19.21 -8.47
C LEU A 8 23.34 19.11 -10.00
N GLY A 9 23.20 20.23 -10.73
CA GLY A 9 23.40 20.31 -12.18
C GLY A 9 22.34 19.60 -13.04
N ALA A 10 22.69 19.36 -14.31
CA ALA A 10 21.81 18.74 -15.29
C ALA A 10 21.47 17.28 -14.92
N ILE A 11 20.25 16.85 -15.24
CA ILE A 11 19.83 15.46 -15.05
C ILE A 11 20.69 14.57 -15.97
N PRO A 12 21.45 13.60 -15.44
CA PRO A 12 22.24 12.70 -16.27
C PRO A 12 21.37 11.89 -17.23
N ALA A 13 21.91 11.59 -18.41
CA ALA A 13 21.31 10.61 -19.31
C ALA A 13 21.23 9.23 -18.62
N PRO A 14 20.19 8.43 -18.88
CA PRO A 14 20.05 7.14 -18.23
C PRO A 14 21.15 6.19 -18.70
N SER A 15 22.06 5.82 -17.79
CA SER A 15 23.00 4.73 -18.04
C SER A 15 22.28 3.38 -18.02
N GLU A 16 22.78 2.39 -18.73
CA GLU A 16 22.20 1.04 -18.73
C GLU A 16 22.12 0.45 -17.31
N ARG A 17 23.09 0.77 -16.46
CA ARG A 17 23.10 0.40 -15.04
C ARG A 17 21.93 1.05 -14.28
N SER A 18 21.80 2.39 -14.35
CA SER A 18 20.72 3.11 -13.68
C SER A 18 19.33 2.65 -14.12
N ARG A 19 19.16 2.34 -15.42
CA ARG A 19 17.92 1.81 -15.97
C ARG A 19 17.58 0.44 -15.39
N ARG A 20 18.55 -0.46 -15.30
CA ARG A 20 18.36 -1.79 -14.71
C ARG A 20 18.03 -1.71 -13.23
N ASP A 21 18.72 -0.86 -12.47
CA ASP A 21 18.47 -0.70 -11.04
C ASP A 21 17.08 -0.12 -10.77
N PHE A 22 16.68 0.94 -11.50
CA PHE A 22 15.33 1.49 -11.43
C PHE A 22 14.25 0.46 -11.78
N GLN A 23 14.42 -0.27 -12.89
CA GLN A 23 13.48 -1.31 -13.31
C GLN A 23 13.38 -2.39 -12.25
N ARG A 24 14.51 -2.81 -11.69
CA ARG A 24 14.54 -3.84 -10.64
C ARG A 24 13.85 -3.38 -9.36
N ALA A 25 13.98 -2.11 -8.99
CA ALA A 25 13.34 -1.50 -7.82
C ALA A 25 11.82 -1.39 -7.99
N THR A 26 11.35 -1.08 -9.21
CA THR A 26 9.94 -0.76 -9.48
C THR A 26 9.15 -1.86 -10.21
N ASN A 27 9.77 -3.02 -10.48
CA ASN A 27 9.18 -4.08 -11.29
C ASN A 27 7.82 -4.55 -10.75
N ILE A 28 7.72 -4.79 -9.44
CA ILE A 28 6.48 -5.27 -8.81
C ILE A 28 5.35 -4.25 -9.00
N ASN A 29 5.63 -2.97 -8.76
CA ASN A 29 4.67 -1.90 -9.00
C ASN A 29 4.22 -1.84 -10.45
N ARG A 30 5.15 -2.00 -11.41
CA ARG A 30 4.81 -2.04 -12.83
C ARG A 30 3.86 -3.19 -13.14
N TRP A 31 4.16 -4.41 -12.70
CA TRP A 31 3.32 -5.58 -12.93
C TRP A 31 1.92 -5.45 -12.31
N LEU A 32 1.80 -4.79 -11.15
CA LEU A 32 0.52 -4.61 -10.47
C LEU A 32 -0.30 -3.43 -11.02
N LEU A 33 0.34 -2.31 -11.35
CA LEU A 33 -0.34 -1.07 -11.78
C LEU A 33 -0.72 -1.07 -13.27
N THR A 34 -0.03 -1.84 -14.11
CA THR A 34 -0.31 -1.96 -15.54
C THR A 34 -1.70 -2.56 -15.83
N PRO A 35 -2.06 -3.74 -15.30
CA PRO A 35 -3.40 -4.32 -15.56
C PRO A 35 -4.53 -3.48 -14.94
N LEU A 36 -4.23 -2.66 -13.93
CA LEU A 36 -5.17 -1.71 -13.34
C LEU A 36 -5.34 -0.41 -14.16
N GLY A 37 -4.61 -0.26 -15.27
CA GLY A 37 -4.63 0.95 -16.09
C GLY A 37 -4.02 2.19 -15.44
N ILE A 38 -3.25 2.05 -14.35
CA ILE A 38 -2.67 3.17 -13.59
C ILE A 38 -1.23 3.48 -14.05
N TRP A 39 -0.49 2.46 -14.52
CA TRP A 39 0.90 2.63 -14.92
C TRP A 39 1.02 3.41 -16.24
N LEU A 40 1.39 4.69 -16.17
CA LEU A 40 1.62 5.55 -17.33
C LEU A 40 2.94 6.31 -17.12
N ARG A 41 4.03 5.83 -17.75
CA ARG A 41 5.38 6.35 -17.51
C ARG A 41 5.89 7.28 -18.62
N GLU A 42 5.47 7.10 -19.86
CA GLU A 42 6.03 7.86 -20.98
C GLU A 42 5.34 9.22 -21.14
N ILE A 43 6.09 10.20 -21.65
CA ILE A 43 5.61 11.57 -21.86
C ILE A 43 4.79 11.64 -23.16
N ASP A 44 5.15 10.81 -24.14
CA ASP A 44 4.45 10.62 -25.42
C ASP A 44 3.70 9.29 -25.39
N ILE A 45 2.58 9.26 -24.67
CA ILE A 45 1.72 8.08 -24.61
C ILE A 45 0.94 8.02 -25.91
N ASP A 46 1.08 6.92 -26.65
CA ASP A 46 0.26 6.67 -27.82
C ASP A 46 -1.23 6.70 -27.45
N VAL A 47 -2.07 7.27 -28.31
CA VAL A 47 -3.52 7.43 -28.04
C VAL A 47 -4.13 6.07 -27.69
N THR A 48 -3.63 5.00 -28.32
CA THR A 48 -3.98 3.61 -28.07
C THR A 48 -3.78 3.18 -26.61
N GLU A 49 -2.64 3.49 -25.99
CA GLU A 49 -2.36 3.11 -24.60
C GLU A 49 -3.27 3.84 -23.61
N LYS A 50 -3.59 5.11 -23.90
CA LYS A 50 -4.51 5.90 -23.07
C LYS A 50 -5.94 5.35 -23.12
N VAL A 51 -6.39 4.95 -24.32
CA VAL A 51 -7.69 4.29 -24.50
C VAL A 51 -7.71 2.94 -23.78
N LEU A 52 -6.67 2.12 -23.92
CA LEU A 52 -6.56 0.82 -23.27
C LEU A 52 -6.56 0.94 -21.73
N SER A 53 -5.82 1.90 -21.18
CA SER A 53 -5.84 2.23 -19.75
C SER A 53 -7.24 2.63 -19.27
N GLY A 54 -7.95 3.46 -20.03
CA GLY A 54 -9.33 3.84 -19.74
C GLY A 54 -10.30 2.66 -19.75
N LEU A 55 -10.20 1.78 -20.76
CA LEU A 55 -11.00 0.56 -20.85
C LEU A 55 -10.70 -0.39 -19.68
N ALA A 56 -9.44 -0.57 -19.32
CA ALA A 56 -9.05 -1.39 -18.16
C ALA A 56 -9.69 -0.88 -16.86
N VAL A 57 -9.74 0.43 -16.64
CA VAL A 57 -10.40 1.05 -15.49
C VAL A 57 -11.91 0.75 -15.47
N ILE A 58 -12.59 0.91 -16.61
CA ILE A 58 -14.02 0.63 -16.73
C ILE A 58 -14.30 -0.85 -16.44
N VAL A 59 -13.50 -1.76 -16.99
CA VAL A 59 -13.62 -3.20 -16.76
C VAL A 59 -13.39 -3.55 -15.29
N CYS A 60 -12.38 -2.97 -14.65
CA CYS A 60 -12.11 -3.20 -13.22
C CYS A 60 -13.29 -2.78 -12.34
N TYR A 61 -13.87 -1.60 -12.56
CA TYR A 61 -15.05 -1.16 -11.83
C TYR A 61 -16.27 -2.03 -12.11
N PHE A 62 -16.53 -2.36 -13.38
CA PHE A 62 -17.64 -3.24 -13.76
C PHE A 62 -17.56 -4.57 -13.02
N LEU A 63 -16.39 -5.20 -12.97
CA LEU A 63 -16.16 -6.44 -12.24
C LEU A 63 -16.49 -6.29 -10.75
N ILE A 64 -15.94 -5.27 -10.07
CA ILE A 64 -16.19 -5.08 -8.63
C ILE A 64 -17.68 -4.79 -8.35
N PHE A 65 -18.35 -3.95 -9.15
CA PHE A 65 -19.78 -3.65 -8.99
C PHE A 65 -20.68 -4.85 -9.32
N SER A 66 -20.32 -5.66 -10.31
CA SER A 66 -21.02 -6.90 -10.66
C SER A 66 -21.06 -7.90 -9.49
N LEU A 67 -20.10 -7.81 -8.58
CA LEU A 67 -20.03 -8.60 -7.36
C LEU A 67 -20.74 -7.91 -6.19
N LEU A 68 -20.52 -6.61 -5.99
CA LEU A 68 -21.07 -5.86 -4.87
C LEU A 68 -22.60 -5.70 -4.95
N ILE A 69 -23.14 -5.32 -6.10
CA ILE A 69 -24.57 -4.96 -6.23
C ILE A 69 -25.48 -6.19 -5.99
N PRO A 70 -25.29 -7.35 -6.66
CA PRO A 70 -26.14 -8.51 -6.42
C PRO A 70 -26.00 -9.05 -5.00
N CYS A 71 -24.79 -8.98 -4.42
CA CYS A 71 -24.54 -9.39 -3.05
C CYS A 71 -25.26 -8.49 -2.04
N ALA A 72 -25.20 -7.17 -2.22
CA ALA A 72 -25.90 -6.21 -1.36
C ALA A 72 -27.41 -6.41 -1.45
N LEU A 73 -27.96 -6.51 -2.66
CA LEU A 73 -29.40 -6.74 -2.86
C LEU A 73 -29.86 -8.04 -2.19
N HIS A 74 -29.11 -9.14 -2.36
CA HIS A 74 -29.47 -10.40 -1.69
C HIS A 74 -29.42 -10.26 -0.16
N THR A 75 -28.35 -9.68 0.37
CA THR A 75 -28.18 -9.54 1.82
C THR A 75 -29.26 -8.68 2.47
N PHE A 76 -29.59 -7.53 1.88
CA PHE A 76 -30.52 -6.58 2.50
C PHE A 76 -31.99 -6.86 2.17
N LEU A 77 -32.32 -7.41 0.99
CA LEU A 77 -33.71 -7.62 0.57
C LEU A 77 -34.23 -9.03 0.83
N VAL A 78 -33.37 -10.05 0.84
CA VAL A 78 -33.79 -11.47 0.95
C VAL A 78 -33.50 -12.03 2.33
N GLU A 79 -32.30 -11.80 2.85
CA GLU A 79 -31.89 -12.42 4.10
C GLU A 79 -32.52 -11.68 5.29
N LYS A 80 -33.37 -12.36 6.05
CA LYS A 80 -34.03 -11.81 7.25
C LYS A 80 -33.23 -12.01 8.53
N SER A 81 -32.25 -12.92 8.53
CA SER A 81 -31.44 -13.22 9.71
C SER A 81 -30.30 -12.20 9.88
N ALA A 82 -30.35 -11.42 10.96
CA ALA A 82 -29.30 -10.46 11.32
C ALA A 82 -27.90 -11.11 11.32
N ARG A 83 -27.77 -12.34 11.86
CA ARG A 83 -26.50 -13.08 11.91
C ARG A 83 -25.90 -13.33 10.53
N LYS A 84 -26.71 -13.73 9.55
CA LYS A 84 -26.24 -13.98 8.18
C LYS A 84 -26.01 -12.69 7.40
N GLN A 85 -26.83 -11.66 7.65
CA GLN A 85 -26.58 -10.33 7.09
C GLN A 85 -25.22 -9.81 7.52
N MET A 86 -24.92 -9.92 8.81
CA MET A 86 -23.62 -9.57 9.35
C MET A 86 -22.52 -10.34 8.64
N LYS A 87 -22.61 -11.67 8.49
CA LYS A 87 -21.59 -12.48 7.80
C LYS A 87 -21.16 -11.90 6.44
N MET A 88 -22.06 -11.23 5.73
CA MET A 88 -21.78 -10.61 4.44
C MET A 88 -21.25 -9.17 4.52
N ILE A 89 -21.35 -8.49 5.67
CA ILE A 89 -20.81 -7.13 5.88
C ILE A 89 -19.30 -7.09 5.70
N GLY A 90 -18.54 -8.04 6.26
CA GLY A 90 -17.08 -8.09 6.09
C GLY A 90 -16.64 -8.19 4.61
N PRO A 91 -17.15 -9.17 3.84
CA PRO A 91 -16.88 -9.25 2.40
C PRO A 91 -17.33 -8.01 1.61
N MET A 92 -18.50 -7.44 1.90
CA MET A 92 -18.98 -6.21 1.23
C MET A 92 -18.11 -5.00 1.58
N SER A 93 -17.68 -4.88 2.83
CA SER A 93 -16.72 -3.88 3.31
C SER A 93 -15.41 -3.93 2.54
N PHE A 94 -14.86 -5.13 2.32
CA PHE A 94 -13.65 -5.29 1.52
C PHE A 94 -13.84 -4.80 0.07
N CYS A 95 -15.01 -5.03 -0.52
CA CYS A 95 -15.33 -4.52 -1.85
C CYS A 95 -15.39 -2.99 -1.88
N VAL A 96 -16.07 -2.37 -0.92
CA VAL A 96 -16.14 -0.91 -0.77
C VAL A 96 -14.75 -0.32 -0.57
N MET A 97 -13.93 -0.94 0.28
CA MET A 97 -12.53 -0.54 0.49
C MET A 97 -11.74 -0.57 -0.81
N ALA A 98 -11.88 -1.62 -1.62
CA ALA A 98 -11.20 -1.73 -2.92
C ALA A 98 -11.66 -0.64 -3.90
N ILE A 99 -12.97 -0.34 -3.97
CA ILE A 99 -13.52 0.74 -4.82
C ILE A 99 -12.92 2.10 -4.43
N ILE A 100 -12.93 2.42 -3.13
CA ILE A 100 -12.46 3.72 -2.64
C ILE A 100 -10.94 3.86 -2.84
N LYS A 101 -10.15 2.81 -2.53
CA LYS A 101 -8.70 2.82 -2.79
C LYS A 101 -8.40 3.02 -4.26
N TYR A 102 -9.10 2.29 -5.13
CA TYR A 102 -8.89 2.38 -6.57
C TYR A 102 -9.22 3.77 -7.10
N PHE A 103 -10.32 4.37 -6.61
CA PHE A 103 -10.69 5.75 -6.91
C PHE A 103 -9.57 6.72 -6.54
N PHE A 104 -9.03 6.64 -5.31
CA PHE A 104 -7.92 7.50 -4.91
C PHE A 104 -6.65 7.26 -5.73
N MET A 105 -6.31 6.00 -6.05
CA MET A 105 -5.16 5.70 -6.92
C MET A 105 -5.31 6.34 -8.32
N ILE A 106 -6.51 6.29 -8.90
CA ILE A 106 -6.79 6.92 -10.21
C ILE A 106 -6.69 8.44 -10.10
N MET A 107 -7.31 9.05 -9.09
CA MET A 107 -7.23 10.51 -8.87
C MET A 107 -5.79 10.97 -8.66
N ARG A 108 -4.97 10.16 -8.00
CA ARG A 108 -3.57 10.48 -7.68
C ARG A 108 -2.59 9.99 -8.75
N ARG A 109 -3.05 9.47 -9.91
CA ARG A 109 -2.18 8.88 -10.95
C ARG A 109 -1.04 9.81 -11.39
N GLU A 110 -1.32 11.10 -11.55
CA GLU A 110 -0.31 12.07 -12.01
C GLU A 110 0.73 12.32 -10.92
N LYS A 111 0.32 12.38 -9.64
CA LYS A 111 1.26 12.46 -8.51
C LYS A 111 2.13 11.20 -8.42
N ILE A 112 1.53 10.02 -8.61
CA ILE A 112 2.24 8.74 -8.65
C ILE A 112 3.30 8.76 -9.77
N ARG A 113 2.94 9.22 -10.98
CA ARG A 113 3.88 9.39 -12.09
C ARG A 113 5.04 10.33 -11.72
N VAL A 114 4.73 11.49 -11.12
CA VAL A 114 5.76 12.44 -10.67
C VAL A 114 6.71 11.82 -9.66
N CYS A 115 6.23 11.00 -8.71
CA CYS A 115 7.08 10.26 -7.78
C CYS A 115 7.98 9.25 -8.51
N PHE A 116 7.45 8.45 -9.45
CA PHE A 116 8.30 7.52 -10.21
C PHE A 116 9.35 8.24 -11.08
N ASN A 117 9.01 9.40 -11.65
CA ASN A 117 9.99 10.23 -12.36
C ASN A 117 11.06 10.79 -11.40
N HIS A 118 10.68 11.14 -10.18
CA HIS A 118 11.63 11.55 -9.15
C HIS A 118 12.61 10.43 -8.80
N LEU A 119 12.09 9.22 -8.54
CA LEU A 119 12.88 8.01 -8.31
C LEU A 119 13.85 7.76 -9.47
N ASP A 120 13.37 7.81 -10.70
CA ASP A 120 14.21 7.60 -11.89
C ASP A 120 15.37 8.59 -11.95
N VAL A 121 15.12 9.87 -11.69
CA VAL A 121 16.19 10.88 -11.63
C VAL A 121 17.17 10.59 -10.48
N ASP A 122 16.69 10.12 -9.32
CA ASP A 122 17.58 9.73 -8.21
C ASP A 122 18.50 8.58 -8.63
N TRP A 123 17.96 7.52 -9.24
CA TRP A 123 18.75 6.40 -9.76
C TRP A 123 19.76 6.79 -10.83
N ARG A 124 19.48 7.82 -11.63
CA ARG A 124 20.43 8.37 -12.62
C ARG A 124 21.54 9.21 -12.00
N ARG A 125 21.27 9.85 -10.86
CA ARG A 125 22.22 10.74 -10.16
C ARG A 125 23.22 9.98 -9.30
N VAL A 126 22.91 8.75 -8.90
CA VAL A 126 23.79 7.91 -8.07
C VAL A 126 25.05 7.52 -8.84
N LYS A 127 26.20 8.03 -8.38
CA LYS A 127 27.53 7.67 -8.89
C LYS A 127 28.35 6.85 -7.89
N SER A 128 28.20 7.12 -6.59
CA SER A 128 28.94 6.42 -5.54
C SER A 128 28.47 4.97 -5.39
N PRO A 129 29.39 4.00 -5.24
CA PRO A 129 29.02 2.61 -4.96
C PRO A 129 28.30 2.46 -3.61
N GLN A 130 28.66 3.26 -2.60
CA GLN A 130 28.02 3.26 -1.28
C GLN A 130 26.56 3.73 -1.36
N ASP A 131 26.31 4.88 -2.00
CA ASP A 131 24.95 5.41 -2.21
C ASP A 131 24.06 4.40 -2.95
N ARG A 132 24.65 3.72 -3.95
CA ARG A 132 23.97 2.67 -4.70
C ARG A 132 23.61 1.48 -3.82
N GLU A 133 24.52 1.05 -2.96
CA GLU A 133 24.27 -0.07 -2.04
C GLU A 133 23.13 0.26 -1.08
N ILE A 134 23.10 1.48 -0.53
CA ILE A 134 22.01 1.97 0.32
C ILE A 134 20.66 1.88 -0.41
N MET A 135 20.58 2.47 -1.62
CA MET A 135 19.34 2.46 -2.41
C MET A 135 18.91 1.05 -2.84
N MET A 136 19.86 0.19 -3.19
CA MET A 136 19.57 -1.20 -3.57
C MET A 136 19.11 -2.04 -2.39
N SER A 137 19.65 -1.80 -1.19
CA SER A 137 19.23 -2.44 0.05
C SER A 137 17.77 -2.08 0.37
N ASP A 138 17.43 -0.79 0.35
CA ASP A 138 16.07 -0.33 0.63
C ASP A 138 15.06 -0.77 -0.45
N ALA A 139 15.47 -0.78 -1.72
CA ALA A 139 14.67 -1.36 -2.80
C ALA A 139 14.46 -2.88 -2.65
N LYS A 140 15.42 -3.61 -2.07
CA LYS A 140 15.27 -5.04 -1.77
C LYS A 140 14.24 -5.25 -0.66
N ILE A 141 14.30 -4.46 0.42
CA ILE A 141 13.34 -4.51 1.52
C ILE A 141 11.93 -4.17 1.02
N GLY A 142 11.78 -3.13 0.20
CA GLY A 142 10.46 -2.70 -0.28
C GLY A 142 9.78 -3.75 -1.15
N ARG A 143 10.57 -4.42 -2.00
CA ARG A 143 10.08 -5.54 -2.82
C ARG A 143 9.76 -6.78 -1.98
N PHE A 144 10.54 -7.04 -0.94
CA PHE A 144 10.26 -8.13 -0.01
C PHE A 144 8.93 -7.91 0.71
N ILE A 145 8.70 -6.71 1.24
CA ILE A 145 7.42 -6.32 1.87
C ILE A 145 6.26 -6.45 0.88
N ALA A 146 6.41 -5.94 -0.35
CA ALA A 146 5.39 -6.05 -1.39
C ALA A 146 5.09 -7.52 -1.74
N SER A 147 6.12 -8.36 -1.82
CA SER A 147 5.98 -9.80 -2.07
C SER A 147 5.25 -10.51 -0.93
N LEU A 148 5.55 -10.19 0.32
CA LEU A 148 4.84 -10.76 1.47
C LEU A 148 3.37 -10.34 1.47
N CYS A 149 3.06 -9.06 1.22
CA CYS A 149 1.69 -8.58 1.08
C CYS A 149 0.94 -9.33 -0.03
N ALA A 150 1.59 -9.53 -1.19
CA ALA A 150 1.03 -10.32 -2.28
C ALA A 150 0.72 -11.75 -1.83
N THR A 151 1.68 -12.43 -1.22
CA THR A 151 1.52 -13.81 -0.74
C THR A 151 0.33 -13.95 0.20
N PHE A 152 0.23 -13.12 1.26
CA PHE A 152 -0.88 -13.20 2.21
C PHE A 152 -2.24 -12.81 1.60
N THR A 153 -2.27 -11.80 0.73
CA THR A 153 -3.53 -11.32 0.13
C THR A 153 -4.08 -12.32 -0.89
N TYR A 154 -3.24 -12.80 -1.82
CA TYR A 154 -3.66 -13.78 -2.82
C TYR A 154 -3.95 -15.15 -2.21
N SER A 155 -3.13 -15.63 -1.25
CA SER A 155 -3.37 -16.92 -0.60
C SER A 155 -4.67 -16.90 0.22
N GLY A 156 -4.83 -15.93 1.13
CA GLY A 156 -6.06 -15.78 1.91
C GLY A 156 -7.29 -15.61 1.00
N GLY A 157 -7.13 -14.85 -0.08
CA GLY A 157 -8.15 -14.67 -1.09
C GLY A 157 -8.52 -15.95 -1.86
N PHE A 158 -7.54 -16.81 -2.14
CA PHE A 158 -7.73 -18.11 -2.79
C PHE A 158 -8.43 -19.12 -1.88
N PHE A 159 -7.99 -19.21 -0.61
CA PHE A 159 -8.65 -20.05 0.40
C PHE A 159 -10.11 -19.64 0.57
N PHE A 160 -10.36 -18.34 0.71
CA PHE A 160 -11.71 -17.80 0.84
C PHE A 160 -12.54 -18.06 -0.42
N ARG A 161 -11.99 -17.83 -1.62
CA ARG A 161 -12.74 -17.90 -2.89
C ARG A 161 -13.00 -19.28 -3.45
N THR A 162 -12.07 -20.19 -3.23
CA THR A 162 -12.09 -21.51 -3.88
C THR A 162 -12.28 -22.60 -2.86
N ILE A 163 -11.46 -22.64 -1.83
CA ILE A 163 -11.43 -23.79 -0.92
C ILE A 163 -12.66 -23.80 -0.02
N LEU A 164 -12.99 -22.67 0.61
CA LEU A 164 -14.09 -22.57 1.56
C LEU A 164 -15.47 -22.99 0.99
N PRO A 165 -15.90 -22.54 -0.20
CA PRO A 165 -17.21 -22.90 -0.76
C PRO A 165 -17.37 -24.39 -1.05
N PHE A 166 -16.29 -25.05 -1.47
CA PHE A 166 -16.31 -26.48 -1.77
C PHE A 166 -16.06 -27.36 -0.55
N ALA A 167 -15.47 -26.81 0.52
CA ALA A 167 -15.26 -27.50 1.78
C ALA A 167 -16.48 -27.50 2.71
N VAL A 168 -17.40 -26.55 2.56
CA VAL A 168 -18.63 -26.50 3.36
C VAL A 168 -19.68 -27.46 2.78
N PRO A 169 -20.38 -28.27 3.62
CA PRO A 169 -21.43 -29.17 3.15
C PRO A 169 -22.49 -28.45 2.33
N ARG A 170 -22.87 -29.04 1.19
CA ARG A 170 -23.86 -28.45 0.30
C ARG A 170 -25.24 -28.46 0.94
N LYS A 171 -25.98 -27.37 0.79
CA LYS A 171 -27.37 -27.29 1.25
C LYS A 171 -28.28 -27.92 0.20
N VAL A 172 -29.09 -28.89 0.61
CA VAL A 172 -30.17 -29.44 -0.21
C VAL A 172 -31.39 -28.53 -0.05
N LEU A 173 -31.94 -28.08 -1.18
CA LEU A 173 -33.15 -27.26 -1.23
C LEU A 173 -34.40 -28.14 -1.11
N PRO A 174 -35.56 -27.57 -0.74
CA PRO A 174 -36.82 -28.33 -0.59
C PRO A 174 -37.29 -29.05 -1.86
N ASP A 175 -36.82 -28.62 -3.03
CA ASP A 175 -37.08 -29.24 -4.34
C ASP A 175 -36.12 -30.40 -4.67
N ASN A 176 -35.40 -30.92 -3.65
CA ASN A 176 -34.41 -31.98 -3.77
C ASN A 176 -33.20 -31.62 -4.67
N THR A 177 -33.03 -30.34 -5.02
CA THR A 177 -31.85 -29.87 -5.74
C THR A 177 -30.75 -29.44 -4.78
N THR A 178 -29.50 -29.71 -5.13
CA THR A 178 -28.36 -29.30 -4.30
C THR A 178 -27.91 -27.89 -4.69
N MET A 179 -27.92 -26.96 -3.73
CA MET A 179 -27.47 -25.59 -3.95
C MET A 179 -25.96 -25.57 -4.24
N ARG A 180 -25.59 -25.00 -5.38
CA ARG A 180 -24.22 -24.79 -5.78
C ARG A 180 -23.62 -23.59 -5.02
N PRO A 181 -22.45 -23.76 -4.39
CA PRO A 181 -21.95 -22.78 -3.44
C PRO A 181 -21.37 -21.55 -4.15
N LEU A 182 -21.84 -20.37 -3.75
CA LEU A 182 -21.27 -19.07 -4.11
C LEU A 182 -21.01 -18.29 -2.83
N ILE A 183 -19.86 -17.62 -2.76
CA ILE A 183 -19.49 -16.83 -1.58
C ILE A 183 -20.29 -15.55 -1.54
N TYR A 184 -20.36 -14.87 -2.68
CA TYR A 184 -21.18 -13.70 -2.85
C TYR A 184 -22.51 -14.19 -3.42
N PRO A 185 -23.58 -14.23 -2.61
CA PRO A 185 -24.87 -14.67 -3.07
C PRO A 185 -25.39 -13.69 -4.13
N VAL A 186 -26.06 -14.23 -5.16
CA VAL A 186 -26.67 -13.42 -6.22
C VAL A 186 -28.15 -13.28 -5.92
N TYR A 187 -28.67 -12.05 -6.01
CA TYR A 187 -30.08 -11.79 -5.85
C TYR A 187 -30.90 -12.49 -6.95
N ARG A 188 -31.69 -13.50 -6.57
CA ARG A 188 -32.40 -14.39 -7.50
C ARG A 188 -33.34 -13.66 -8.47
N ALA A 189 -33.86 -12.49 -8.10
CA ALA A 189 -34.76 -11.72 -8.96
C ALA A 189 -34.04 -11.06 -10.14
N LEU A 190 -32.72 -10.88 -10.08
CA LEU A 190 -31.94 -10.42 -11.25
C LEU A 190 -31.84 -11.54 -12.28
N PHE A 191 -31.41 -12.72 -11.85
CA PHE A 191 -31.38 -13.95 -12.64
C PHE A 191 -31.06 -15.16 -11.76
N ASN A 192 -31.37 -16.35 -12.23
CA ASN A 192 -31.09 -17.59 -11.51
C ASN A 192 -29.65 -18.07 -11.77
N SER A 193 -28.74 -17.77 -10.85
CA SER A 193 -27.32 -18.16 -10.91
C SER A 193 -27.04 -19.65 -10.66
N GLN A 194 -28.06 -20.47 -10.37
CA GLN A 194 -27.86 -21.90 -10.07
C GLN A 194 -27.97 -22.79 -11.32
N LYS A 195 -28.45 -22.25 -12.44
CA LYS A 195 -28.58 -22.97 -13.72
C LYS A 195 -27.27 -22.89 -14.52
N THR A 196 -26.92 -23.97 -15.22
CA THR A 196 -25.82 -23.96 -16.22
C THR A 196 -26.33 -23.29 -17.52
N PRO A 197 -25.54 -22.43 -18.19
CA PRO A 197 -24.16 -22.02 -17.90
C PRO A 197 -24.00 -20.79 -16.97
N ALA A 198 -25.10 -20.26 -16.42
CA ALA A 198 -25.08 -19.02 -15.64
C ALA A 198 -24.24 -19.14 -14.35
N TYR A 199 -24.26 -20.29 -13.68
CA TYR A 199 -23.45 -20.55 -12.50
C TYR A 199 -21.95 -20.39 -12.79
N GLU A 200 -21.49 -21.03 -13.87
CA GLU A 200 -20.09 -21.07 -14.27
C GLU A 200 -19.60 -19.67 -14.65
N ILE A 201 -20.43 -18.89 -15.35
CA ILE A 201 -20.15 -17.49 -15.71
C ILE A 201 -20.06 -16.61 -14.46
N VAL A 202 -21.00 -16.72 -13.53
CA VAL A 202 -20.99 -15.94 -12.27
C VAL A 202 -19.78 -16.32 -11.43
N PHE A 203 -19.49 -17.61 -11.29
CA PHE A 203 -18.35 -18.08 -10.52
C PHE A 203 -17.05 -17.52 -11.09
N ALA A 204 -16.84 -17.63 -12.40
CA ALA A 204 -15.67 -17.05 -13.09
C ALA A 204 -15.59 -15.53 -12.89
N THR A 205 -16.71 -14.82 -13.04
CA THR A 205 -16.78 -13.36 -12.86
C THR A 205 -16.42 -12.96 -11.42
N GLN A 206 -16.95 -13.67 -10.41
CA GLN A 206 -16.60 -13.43 -9.01
C GLN A 206 -15.13 -13.72 -8.73
N TRP A 207 -14.55 -14.73 -9.37
CA TRP A 207 -13.15 -15.09 -9.22
C TRP A 207 -12.23 -13.99 -9.77
N VAL A 208 -12.49 -13.54 -11.00
CA VAL A 208 -11.75 -12.44 -11.66
C VAL A 208 -11.92 -11.13 -10.89
N SER A 209 -13.13 -10.81 -10.44
CA SER A 209 -13.38 -9.63 -9.58
C SER A 209 -12.58 -9.67 -8.28
N GLY A 210 -12.43 -10.87 -7.70
CA GLY A 210 -11.54 -11.13 -6.57
C GLY A 210 -10.10 -10.77 -6.85
N LEU A 211 -9.55 -11.28 -7.96
CA LEU A 211 -8.18 -10.99 -8.39
C LEU A 211 -7.95 -9.49 -8.58
N VAL A 212 -8.92 -8.75 -9.15
CA VAL A 212 -8.83 -7.30 -9.29
C VAL A 212 -8.74 -6.62 -7.92
N MET A 213 -9.61 -6.95 -6.96
CA MET A 213 -9.58 -6.37 -5.62
C MET A 213 -8.29 -6.69 -4.84
N TYR A 214 -7.77 -7.92 -4.99
CA TYR A 214 -6.49 -8.31 -4.39
C TYR A 214 -5.34 -7.52 -5.03
N THR A 215 -5.35 -7.39 -6.35
CA THR A 215 -4.34 -6.61 -7.09
C THR A 215 -4.36 -5.14 -6.67
N ILE A 216 -5.53 -4.51 -6.48
CA ILE A 216 -5.63 -3.13 -5.97
C ILE A 216 -4.99 -3.01 -4.58
N THR A 217 -5.28 -3.95 -3.69
CA THR A 217 -4.75 -3.95 -2.31
C THR A 217 -3.22 -4.09 -2.32
N VAL A 218 -2.70 -5.07 -3.06
CA VAL A 218 -1.26 -5.32 -3.17
C VAL A 218 -0.55 -4.19 -3.91
N ALA A 219 -1.15 -3.63 -4.95
CA ALA A 219 -0.61 -2.48 -5.69
C ALA A 219 -0.43 -1.26 -4.78
N THR A 220 -1.42 -0.99 -3.94
CA THR A 220 -1.39 0.09 -2.95
C THR A 220 -0.26 -0.13 -1.94
N CYS A 221 -0.17 -1.33 -1.36
CA CYS A 221 0.86 -1.66 -0.38
C CYS A 221 2.26 -1.61 -1.01
N SER A 222 2.43 -2.14 -2.22
CA SER A 222 3.69 -2.10 -2.97
C SER A 222 4.09 -0.67 -3.31
N LEU A 223 3.14 0.20 -3.65
CA LEU A 223 3.38 1.62 -3.91
C LEU A 223 3.89 2.31 -2.66
N ALA A 224 3.21 2.11 -1.53
CA ALA A 224 3.62 2.69 -0.26
C ALA A 224 5.01 2.20 0.16
N ALA A 225 5.27 0.89 0.13
CA ALA A 225 6.54 0.32 0.53
C ALA A 225 7.71 0.82 -0.33
N VAL A 226 7.60 0.76 -1.67
CA VAL A 226 8.71 1.14 -2.57
C VAL A 226 9.00 2.64 -2.51
N LEU A 227 7.98 3.50 -2.49
CA LEU A 227 8.20 4.94 -2.44
C LEU A 227 8.78 5.37 -1.09
N THR A 228 8.21 4.89 0.01
CA THR A 228 8.66 5.26 1.36
C THR A 228 10.06 4.74 1.65
N LEU A 229 10.39 3.50 1.26
CA LEU A 229 11.75 2.97 1.45
C LEU A 229 12.77 3.66 0.54
N HIS A 230 12.40 4.06 -0.67
CA HIS A 230 13.27 4.91 -1.49
C HIS A 230 13.54 6.25 -0.81
N ALA A 231 12.51 6.88 -0.22
CA ALA A 231 12.69 8.11 0.56
C ALA A 231 13.60 7.88 1.79
N CYS A 232 13.42 6.78 2.52
CA CYS A 232 14.34 6.37 3.60
C CYS A 232 15.79 6.23 3.08
N GLY A 233 15.99 5.63 1.91
CA GLY A 233 17.30 5.49 1.28
C GLY A 233 17.93 6.83 0.93
N GLN A 234 17.14 7.79 0.44
CA GLN A 234 17.63 9.16 0.20
C GLN A 234 18.04 9.84 1.51
N LEU A 235 17.28 9.67 2.60
CA LEU A 235 17.65 10.20 3.92
C LEU A 235 18.92 9.55 4.47
N LYS A 236 19.14 8.25 4.23
CA LYS A 236 20.40 7.56 4.58
C LYS A 236 21.59 8.07 3.79
N ILE A 237 21.43 8.36 2.51
CA ILE A 237 22.48 9.00 1.71
C ILE A 237 22.80 10.37 2.30
N VAL A 238 21.80 11.18 2.63
CA VAL A 238 22.01 12.48 3.29
C VAL A 238 22.82 12.31 4.58
N MET A 239 22.46 11.36 5.45
CA MET A 239 23.23 11.08 6.68
C MET A 239 24.68 10.68 6.38
N SER A 240 24.91 9.79 5.42
CA SER A 240 26.27 9.39 5.02
C SER A 240 27.10 10.59 4.55
N ARG A 241 26.49 11.52 3.80
CA ARG A 241 27.20 12.73 3.34
C ARG A 241 27.48 13.72 4.45
N ILE A 242 26.62 13.78 5.48
CA ILE A 242 26.85 14.58 6.69
C ILE A 242 27.99 13.98 7.51
N ASP A 243 28.02 12.66 7.71
CA ASP A 243 29.10 11.98 8.44
C ASP A 243 30.46 12.20 7.75
N ASP A 244 30.50 12.11 6.42
CA ASP A 244 31.71 12.37 5.62
C ASP A 244 32.10 13.86 5.55
N PHE A 245 31.28 14.78 6.06
CA PHE A 245 31.46 16.22 5.89
C PHE A 245 32.68 16.78 6.65
N VAL A 246 32.97 16.24 7.84
CA VAL A 246 34.01 16.77 8.75
C VAL A 246 35.36 16.04 8.58
N GLY A 247 35.40 14.89 7.91
CA GLY A 247 36.58 14.02 7.85
C GLY A 247 37.75 14.46 6.94
N SER A 248 37.66 15.58 6.22
CA SER A 248 38.69 16.02 5.24
C SER A 248 39.39 17.30 5.69
N SER A 249 40.51 17.15 6.40
CA SER A 249 41.38 18.22 6.92
C SER A 249 42.08 19.10 5.85
N VAL A 250 41.68 19.00 4.57
CA VAL A 250 42.32 19.65 3.41
C VAL A 250 41.33 20.50 2.60
N ASP A 251 40.06 20.57 2.99
CA ASP A 251 39.04 21.27 2.20
C ASP A 251 39.12 22.80 2.37
N THR A 252 39.14 23.52 1.25
CA THR A 252 38.98 24.99 1.25
C THR A 252 37.55 25.37 1.69
N GLU A 253 37.36 26.53 2.32
CA GLU A 253 36.04 27.06 2.74
C GLU A 253 34.98 27.00 1.61
N LYS A 254 35.39 27.26 0.37
CA LYS A 254 34.53 27.15 -0.81
C LYS A 254 34.06 25.71 -1.07
N MET A 255 34.96 24.73 -0.98
CA MET A 255 34.62 23.32 -1.17
C MET A 255 33.67 22.82 -0.08
N LEU A 256 33.87 23.24 1.18
CA LEU A 256 32.95 22.94 2.28
C LEU A 256 31.57 23.56 2.04
N THR A 257 31.52 24.80 1.55
CA THR A 257 30.26 25.48 1.23
C THR A 257 29.52 24.77 0.09
N ASP A 258 30.23 24.36 -0.97
CA ASP A 258 29.65 23.64 -2.11
C ASP A 258 29.12 22.25 -1.69
N ARG A 259 29.91 21.49 -0.92
CA ARG A 259 29.51 20.18 -0.36
C ARG A 259 28.28 20.30 0.55
N LEU A 260 28.23 21.31 1.40
CA LEU A 260 27.07 21.56 2.25
C LEU A 260 25.83 21.94 1.43
N GLY A 261 26.00 22.74 0.39
CA GLY A 261 24.95 23.05 -0.58
C GLY A 261 24.36 21.80 -1.23
N GLU A 262 25.21 20.85 -1.62
CA GLU A 262 24.78 19.55 -2.16
C GLU A 262 23.98 18.74 -1.13
N ILE A 263 24.44 18.67 0.13
CA ILE A 263 23.75 17.96 1.23
C ILE A 263 22.37 18.57 1.48
N VAL A 264 22.29 19.90 1.60
CA VAL A 264 21.03 20.62 1.82
C VAL A 264 20.07 20.38 0.67
N GLU A 265 20.55 20.38 -0.57
CA GLU A 265 19.71 20.12 -1.74
C GLU A 265 19.22 18.67 -1.82
N LEU A 266 20.08 17.70 -1.49
CA LEU A 266 19.69 16.28 -1.38
C LEU A 266 18.63 16.08 -0.29
N HIS A 267 18.81 16.69 0.88
CA HIS A 267 17.84 16.63 1.97
C HIS A 267 16.50 17.27 1.58
N HIS A 268 16.54 18.47 1.00
CA HIS A 268 15.34 19.15 0.51
C HIS A 268 14.59 18.30 -0.53
N ARG A 269 15.31 17.69 -1.46
CA ARG A 269 14.74 16.80 -2.48
C ARG A 269 14.11 15.54 -1.87
N ALA A 270 14.74 14.93 -0.87
CA ALA A 270 14.17 13.82 -0.12
C ALA A 270 12.86 14.22 0.60
N LEU A 271 12.84 15.39 1.24
CA LEU A 271 11.64 15.93 1.90
C LEU A 271 10.51 16.21 0.89
N GLN A 272 10.83 16.79 -0.27
CA GLN A 272 9.85 17.00 -1.33
C GLN A 272 9.23 15.67 -1.81
N LEU A 273 10.02 14.60 -1.87
CA LEU A 273 9.52 13.27 -2.19
C LEU A 273 8.56 12.78 -1.09
N VAL A 274 8.92 12.93 0.19
CA VAL A 274 8.03 12.55 1.29
C VAL A 274 6.70 13.29 1.25
N VAL A 275 6.70 14.60 1.05
CA VAL A 275 5.45 15.39 0.95
C VAL A 275 4.56 14.89 -0.19
N LYS A 276 5.15 14.50 -1.33
CA LYS A 276 4.40 13.90 -2.44
C LYS A 276 3.86 12.51 -2.10
N ILE A 277 4.64 11.70 -1.38
CA ILE A 277 4.22 10.38 -0.90
C ILE A 277 3.04 10.51 0.07
N GLU A 278 3.16 11.39 1.07
CA GLU A 278 2.10 11.67 2.04
C GLU A 278 0.82 12.11 1.32
N GLY A 279 0.90 13.06 0.39
CA GLY A 279 -0.26 13.49 -0.41
C GLY A 279 -0.83 12.48 -1.42
N ILE A 280 -0.20 11.30 -1.60
CA ILE A 280 -0.75 10.15 -2.34
C ILE A 280 -1.36 9.14 -1.37
N LEU A 281 -0.66 8.86 -0.27
CA LEU A 281 -1.02 7.80 0.66
C LEU A 281 -2.05 8.23 1.70
N ASN A 282 -2.22 9.53 1.95
CA ASN A 282 -3.02 10.05 3.07
C ASN A 282 -4.44 9.44 3.13
N GLU A 283 -5.22 9.59 2.05
CA GLU A 283 -6.58 9.07 2.01
C GLU A 283 -6.60 7.54 1.90
N ILE A 284 -5.61 6.97 1.24
CA ILE A 284 -5.52 5.52 1.05
C ILE A 284 -5.24 4.81 2.38
N CYS A 285 -4.33 5.34 3.19
CA CYS A 285 -4.01 4.84 4.53
C CYS A 285 -5.19 5.02 5.49
N PHE A 286 -6.00 6.07 5.32
CA PHE A 286 -7.24 6.22 6.09
C PHE A 286 -8.25 5.12 5.79
N VAL A 287 -8.45 4.82 4.51
CA VAL A 287 -9.33 3.74 4.05
C VAL A 287 -8.82 2.37 4.51
N GLU A 288 -7.51 2.16 4.49
CA GLU A 288 -6.86 0.96 5.05
C GLU A 288 -7.13 0.82 6.55
N PHE A 289 -6.93 1.90 7.31
CA PHE A 289 -7.08 1.91 8.76
C PHE A 289 -8.50 1.53 9.19
N ILE A 290 -9.51 2.19 8.63
CA ILE A 290 -10.91 1.90 8.93
C ILE A 290 -11.31 0.52 8.40
N GLY A 291 -10.96 0.22 7.14
CA GLY A 291 -11.34 -1.01 6.48
C GLY A 291 -10.78 -2.25 7.18
N CYS A 292 -9.50 -2.26 7.53
CA CYS A 292 -8.88 -3.38 8.25
C CYS A 292 -9.42 -3.52 9.67
N THR A 293 -9.65 -2.42 10.41
CA THR A 293 -10.29 -2.48 11.74
C THR A 293 -11.66 -3.17 11.66
N MET A 294 -12.48 -2.76 10.69
CA MET A 294 -13.81 -3.30 10.49
C MET A 294 -13.79 -4.77 10.03
N ASN A 295 -12.91 -5.12 9.09
CA ASN A 295 -12.78 -6.48 8.58
C ASN A 295 -12.25 -7.46 9.64
N ILE A 296 -11.25 -7.06 10.43
CA ILE A 296 -10.71 -7.86 11.55
C ILE A 296 -11.81 -8.11 12.58
N CYS A 297 -12.57 -7.07 12.94
CA CYS A 297 -13.67 -7.17 13.89
C CYS A 297 -14.76 -8.16 13.43
N PHE A 298 -15.29 -7.98 12.22
CA PHE A 298 -16.34 -8.84 11.69
C PHE A 298 -15.86 -10.28 11.45
N LEU A 299 -14.65 -10.46 10.93
CA LEU A 299 -14.07 -11.79 10.71
C LEU A 299 -13.84 -12.53 12.03
N GLY A 300 -13.35 -11.84 13.08
CA GLY A 300 -13.21 -12.40 14.42
C GLY A 300 -14.56 -12.84 15.00
N TYR A 301 -15.60 -12.02 14.82
CA TYR A 301 -16.97 -12.34 15.22
C TYR A 301 -17.50 -13.62 14.54
N TYR A 302 -17.36 -13.75 13.22
CA TYR A 302 -17.83 -14.96 12.53
C TYR A 302 -17.03 -16.21 12.93
N THR A 303 -15.71 -16.07 13.11
CA THR A 303 -14.85 -17.20 13.48
C THR A 303 -15.29 -17.79 14.83
N ILE A 304 -15.53 -16.94 15.82
CA ILE A 304 -15.91 -17.38 17.16
C ILE A 304 -17.36 -17.89 17.19
N THR A 305 -18.29 -17.21 16.52
CA THR A 305 -19.69 -17.66 16.50
C THR A 305 -19.88 -18.98 15.76
N GLU A 306 -19.12 -19.28 14.70
CA GLU A 306 -19.17 -20.59 14.05
C GLU A 306 -18.51 -21.68 14.91
N LEU A 307 -17.45 -21.34 15.65
CA LEU A 307 -16.79 -22.25 16.58
C LEU A 307 -17.71 -22.65 17.75
N GLU A 308 -18.37 -21.68 18.39
CA GLU A 308 -19.34 -21.91 19.47
C GLU A 308 -20.53 -22.76 19.00
N GLN A 309 -20.93 -22.65 17.74
CA GLN A 309 -22.03 -23.43 17.16
C GLN A 309 -21.62 -24.85 16.72
N GLY A 310 -20.34 -25.23 16.84
CA GLY A 310 -19.84 -26.52 16.35
C GLY A 310 -19.95 -26.70 14.84
N LYS A 311 -20.11 -25.60 14.08
CA LYS A 311 -20.32 -25.61 12.62
C LYS A 311 -19.02 -25.40 11.83
N THR A 312 -17.90 -25.17 12.52
CA THR A 312 -16.60 -24.88 11.91
C THR A 312 -15.90 -26.16 11.47
N SER A 313 -15.71 -26.33 10.16
CA SER A 313 -14.76 -27.31 9.64
C SER A 313 -13.31 -26.84 9.84
N ALA A 314 -12.36 -27.76 9.98
CA ALA A 314 -10.93 -27.42 10.10
C ALA A 314 -10.46 -26.51 8.95
N ILE A 315 -10.98 -26.73 7.74
CA ILE A 315 -10.68 -25.94 6.54
C ILE A 315 -11.21 -24.51 6.65
N ALA A 316 -12.40 -24.32 7.22
CA ALA A 316 -12.96 -22.99 7.46
C ALA A 316 -12.12 -22.21 8.47
N LEU A 317 -11.71 -22.86 9.56
CA LEU A 317 -10.83 -22.25 10.56
C LEU A 317 -9.49 -21.81 9.97
N VAL A 318 -8.84 -22.67 9.16
CA VAL A 318 -7.60 -22.33 8.46
C VAL A 318 -7.81 -21.13 7.54
N THR A 319 -8.91 -21.10 6.78
CA THR A 319 -9.23 -19.99 5.87
C THR A 319 -9.39 -18.67 6.63
N TYR A 320 -10.14 -18.67 7.74
CA TYR A 320 -10.33 -17.47 8.54
C TYR A 320 -9.03 -16.98 9.20
N THR A 321 -8.18 -17.89 9.68
CA THR A 321 -6.86 -17.55 10.22
C THR A 321 -5.95 -16.91 9.17
N PHE A 322 -5.95 -17.42 7.94
CA PHE A 322 -5.21 -16.81 6.82
C PHE A 322 -5.72 -15.41 6.51
N LEU A 323 -7.03 -15.21 6.46
CA LEU A 323 -7.63 -13.89 6.23
C LEU A 323 -7.31 -12.89 7.36
N MET A 324 -7.40 -13.33 8.62
CA MET A 324 -7.04 -12.49 9.79
C MET A 324 -5.57 -12.07 9.74
N THR A 325 -4.67 -13.02 9.45
CA THR A 325 -3.25 -12.74 9.25
C THR A 325 -3.05 -11.75 8.11
N SER A 326 -3.75 -11.93 7.00
CA SER A 326 -3.66 -11.05 5.83
C SER A 326 -4.08 -9.61 6.14
N PHE A 327 -5.24 -9.39 6.76
CA PHE A 327 -5.70 -8.03 7.12
C PHE A 327 -4.78 -7.38 8.15
N THR A 328 -4.32 -8.13 9.16
CA THR A 328 -3.39 -7.64 10.18
C THR A 328 -2.04 -7.25 9.57
N PHE A 329 -1.53 -8.06 8.64
CA PHE A 329 -0.26 -7.79 7.98
C PHE A 329 -0.35 -6.58 7.04
N ASN A 330 -1.47 -6.39 6.34
CA ASN A 330 -1.68 -5.22 5.50
C ASN A 330 -1.58 -3.92 6.32
N ILE A 331 -2.33 -3.78 7.41
CA ILE A 331 -2.25 -2.58 8.25
C ILE A 331 -0.87 -2.44 8.94
N PHE A 332 -0.26 -3.56 9.35
CA PHE A 332 1.08 -3.56 9.93
C PHE A 332 2.13 -2.95 8.98
N ILE A 333 2.08 -3.28 7.68
CA ILE A 333 3.04 -2.73 6.71
C ILE A 333 2.97 -1.20 6.67
N PHE A 334 1.78 -0.62 6.60
CA PHE A 334 1.63 0.84 6.55
C PHE A 334 2.18 1.52 7.81
N CYS A 335 1.92 0.94 8.98
CA CYS A 335 2.46 1.43 10.24
C CYS A 335 3.98 1.24 10.33
N TYR A 336 4.52 0.12 9.83
CA TYR A 336 5.95 -0.19 9.80
C TYR A 336 6.72 0.81 8.92
N ILE A 337 6.27 1.05 7.69
CA ILE A 337 6.96 1.99 6.79
C ILE A 337 6.82 3.45 7.27
N GLY A 338 5.68 3.80 7.88
CA GLY A 338 5.46 5.13 8.47
C GLY A 338 6.42 5.39 9.64
N GLU A 339 6.54 4.43 10.55
CA GLU A 339 7.48 4.48 11.66
C GLU A 339 8.92 4.55 11.17
N LEU A 340 9.30 3.70 10.21
CA LEU A 340 10.65 3.67 9.66
C LEU A 340 11.02 5.03 9.05
N LEU A 341 10.12 5.66 8.30
CA LEU A 341 10.36 6.97 7.70
C LEU A 341 10.56 8.05 8.77
N ASN A 342 9.69 8.08 9.78
CA ASN A 342 9.80 9.02 10.90
C ASN A 342 11.14 8.84 11.64
N GLN A 343 11.56 7.60 11.88
CA GLN A 343 12.85 7.29 12.50
C GLN A 343 14.04 7.77 11.65
N GLN A 344 14.03 7.52 10.34
CA GLN A 344 15.10 8.03 9.46
C GLN A 344 15.13 9.56 9.45
N GLY A 345 13.96 10.21 9.44
CA GLY A 345 13.86 11.68 9.50
C GLY A 345 14.50 12.27 10.74
N ARG A 346 14.18 11.73 11.93
CA ARG A 346 14.78 12.17 13.20
C ARG A 346 16.29 11.94 13.23
N LYS A 347 16.76 10.81 12.69
CA LYS A 347 18.18 10.48 12.64
C LYS A 347 18.99 11.48 11.82
N VAL A 348 18.44 12.06 10.75
CA VAL A 348 19.14 13.12 9.99
C VAL A 348 19.51 14.29 10.90
N GLY A 349 18.58 14.74 11.76
CA GLY A 349 18.85 15.83 12.70
C GLY A 349 19.88 15.45 13.77
N THR A 350 19.80 14.21 14.29
CA THR A 350 20.81 13.72 15.24
C THR A 350 22.19 13.62 14.60
N THR A 351 22.31 13.07 13.40
CA THR A 351 23.57 12.98 12.66
C THR A 351 24.17 14.37 12.42
N ALA A 352 23.36 15.32 11.97
CA ALA A 352 23.78 16.70 11.78
C ALA A 352 24.23 17.40 13.07
N TYR A 353 23.64 17.05 14.21
CA TYR A 353 24.03 17.61 15.50
C TYR A 353 25.36 17.04 16.01
N MET A 354 25.65 15.77 15.70
CA MET A 354 26.82 15.05 16.22
C MET A 354 28.13 15.35 15.48
N ILE A 355 28.10 16.06 14.36
CA ILE A 355 29.32 16.48 13.66
C ILE A 355 30.07 17.54 14.49
N GLU A 356 31.39 17.70 14.26
CA GLU A 356 32.22 18.69 14.95
C GLU A 356 31.97 20.10 14.39
N TRP A 357 30.74 20.58 14.54
CA TRP A 357 30.24 21.82 13.96
C TRP A 357 31.00 23.07 14.41
N TYR A 358 31.67 23.00 15.57
CA TYR A 358 32.48 24.08 16.12
C TYR A 358 33.79 24.29 15.34
N GLU A 359 34.22 23.33 14.52
CA GLU A 359 35.40 23.45 13.66
C GLU A 359 35.06 24.05 12.28
N LEU A 360 33.76 24.23 11.98
CA LEU A 360 33.31 24.70 10.68
C LEU A 360 33.48 26.22 10.52
N PRO A 361 33.83 26.70 9.30
CA PRO A 361 33.77 28.12 8.97
C PRO A 361 32.34 28.67 9.14
N GLY A 362 32.21 29.95 9.51
CA GLY A 362 30.91 30.56 9.85
C GLY A 362 29.81 30.41 8.79
N LYS A 363 30.14 30.46 7.49
CA LYS A 363 29.16 30.24 6.40
C LYS A 363 28.64 28.80 6.36
N SER A 364 29.50 27.82 6.61
CA SER A 364 29.12 26.40 6.69
C SER A 364 28.29 26.11 7.94
N ALA A 365 28.57 26.78 9.06
CA ALA A 365 27.77 26.67 10.28
C ALA A 365 26.30 27.12 10.04
N CYS A 366 26.05 28.17 9.25
CA CYS A 366 24.70 28.61 8.91
C CYS A 366 23.91 27.56 8.11
N GLY A 367 24.53 26.87 7.14
CA GLY A 367 23.85 25.82 6.37
C GLY A 367 23.52 24.59 7.22
N LEU A 368 24.33 24.28 8.23
CA LEU A 368 24.03 23.24 9.20
C LEU A 368 22.81 23.59 10.06
N ILE A 369 22.69 24.85 10.51
CA ILE A 369 21.51 25.32 11.25
C ILE A 369 20.24 25.14 10.41
N LEU A 370 20.28 25.45 9.11
CA LEU A 370 19.16 25.22 8.21
C LEU A 370 18.78 23.73 8.16
N LEU A 371 19.76 22.84 8.06
CA LEU A 371 19.54 21.39 8.03
C LEU A 371 18.94 20.87 9.35
N LEU A 372 19.42 21.37 10.50
CA LEU A 372 18.84 21.09 11.81
C LEU A 372 17.39 21.61 11.93
N ALA A 373 17.13 22.82 11.46
CA ALA A 373 15.78 23.39 11.45
C ALA A 373 14.81 22.58 10.56
N MET A 374 15.27 22.12 9.40
CA MET A 374 14.49 21.29 8.48
C MET A 374 14.22 19.90 9.04
N SER A 375 15.21 19.27 9.70
CA SER A 375 15.08 17.94 10.31
C SER A 375 14.24 17.92 11.59
N ASN A 376 14.07 19.05 12.26
CA ASN A 376 13.13 19.21 13.38
C ASN A 376 11.65 19.17 12.95
N SER A 377 11.36 19.26 11.66
CA SER A 377 10.00 19.06 11.15
C SER A 377 9.68 17.56 11.03
N PRO A 378 8.58 17.07 11.62
CA PRO A 378 8.26 15.65 11.62
C PRO A 378 8.04 15.14 10.18
N ILE A 379 8.83 14.14 9.79
CA ILE A 379 8.67 13.42 8.52
C ILE A 379 7.69 12.26 8.77
N THR A 380 6.39 12.56 8.77
CA THR A 380 5.35 11.57 9.09
C THR A 380 4.41 11.31 7.92
N ILE A 381 3.97 10.05 7.80
CA ILE A 381 2.86 9.68 6.93
C ILE A 381 1.61 9.62 7.81
N THR A 382 0.56 10.33 7.41
CA THR A 382 -0.69 10.40 8.16
C THR A 382 -1.81 9.65 7.45
N ALA A 383 -2.73 9.09 8.22
CA ALA A 383 -4.01 8.58 7.76
C ALA A 383 -5.07 9.66 7.95
N GLY A 384 -5.59 10.20 6.84
CA GLY A 384 -6.67 11.18 6.85
C GLY A 384 -6.30 12.52 7.51
N LYS A 385 -5.00 12.84 7.64
CA LYS A 385 -4.47 13.94 8.47
C LYS A 385 -4.84 13.89 9.96
N MET A 386 -5.40 12.77 10.43
CA MET A 386 -5.86 12.62 11.81
C MET A 386 -4.92 11.76 12.65
N VAL A 387 -4.31 10.74 12.05
CA VAL A 387 -3.54 9.75 12.78
C VAL A 387 -2.19 9.53 12.11
N GLU A 388 -1.10 9.65 12.86
CA GLU A 388 0.24 9.31 12.37
C GLU A 388 0.44 7.80 12.32
N LEU A 389 1.00 7.30 11.22
CA LEU A 389 1.28 5.87 11.06
C LEU A 389 2.53 5.49 11.88
N SER A 390 2.31 4.67 12.92
CA SER A 390 3.35 4.21 13.85
C SER A 390 2.99 2.84 14.43
N TYR A 391 3.93 2.20 15.13
CA TYR A 391 3.63 0.97 15.88
C TYR A 391 2.55 1.18 16.95
N ALA A 392 2.50 2.36 17.59
CA ALA A 392 1.47 2.68 18.57
C ALA A 392 0.07 2.69 17.93
N THR A 393 -0.03 3.28 16.74
CA THR A 393 -1.26 3.31 15.94
C THR A 393 -1.72 1.90 15.53
N PHE A 394 -0.79 1.02 15.15
CA PHE A 394 -1.10 -0.39 14.89
C PHE A 394 -1.71 -1.11 16.11
N CYS A 395 -1.10 -0.93 17.29
CA CYS A 395 -1.64 -1.49 18.53
C CYS A 395 -3.05 -0.95 18.84
N ASN A 396 -3.29 0.35 18.59
CA ASN A 396 -4.60 0.97 18.77
C ASN A 396 -5.65 0.39 17.82
N VAL A 397 -5.30 0.09 16.56
CA VAL A 397 -6.18 -0.61 15.60
C VAL A 397 -6.62 -1.96 16.16
N LEU A 398 -5.67 -2.78 16.61
CA LEU A 398 -5.98 -4.12 17.13
C LEU A 398 -6.85 -4.06 18.38
N LYS A 399 -6.53 -3.16 19.32
CA LYS A 399 -7.35 -2.93 20.52
C LYS A 399 -8.76 -2.49 20.17
N THR A 400 -8.90 -1.57 19.23
CA THR A 400 -10.19 -1.05 18.78
C THR A 400 -11.03 -2.14 18.09
N ALA A 401 -10.41 -2.95 17.22
CA ALA A 401 -11.07 -4.08 16.58
C ALA A 401 -11.57 -5.11 17.61
N MET A 402 -10.75 -5.41 18.63
CA MET A 402 -11.14 -6.32 19.72
C MET A 402 -12.24 -5.74 20.62
N ALA A 403 -12.22 -4.43 20.90
CA ALA A 403 -13.27 -3.75 21.65
C ALA A 403 -14.61 -3.80 20.92
N TYR A 404 -14.63 -3.47 19.62
CA TYR A 404 -15.85 -3.58 18.80
C TYR A 404 -16.31 -5.03 18.67
N PHE A 405 -15.40 -5.99 18.55
CA PHE A 405 -15.73 -7.42 18.54
C PHE A 405 -16.45 -7.83 19.83
N ASN A 406 -15.94 -7.42 21.00
CA ASN A 406 -16.56 -7.73 22.29
C ASN A 406 -17.95 -7.09 22.42
N LEU A 407 -18.12 -5.86 21.93
CA LEU A 407 -19.42 -5.18 21.90
C LEU A 407 -20.41 -5.92 21.01
N LEU A 408 -20.00 -6.31 19.80
CA LEU A 408 -20.80 -7.14 18.89
C LEU A 408 -21.18 -8.48 19.52
N LYS A 409 -20.27 -9.09 20.27
CA LYS A 409 -20.57 -10.32 21.02
C LYS A 409 -21.66 -10.07 22.06
N SER A 410 -21.51 -9.04 22.90
CA SER A 410 -22.43 -8.73 24.00
C SER A 410 -23.82 -8.27 23.58
N VAL A 411 -23.98 -7.68 22.40
CA VAL A 411 -25.28 -7.17 21.92
C VAL A 411 -26.10 -8.27 21.23
N ILE A 412 -25.45 -9.33 20.74
CA ILE A 412 -26.08 -10.30 19.82
C ILE A 412 -26.16 -11.72 20.40
N LEU A 413 -25.26 -12.07 21.33
CA LEU A 413 -25.43 -13.20 22.25
C LEU A 413 -26.09 -12.70 23.52
#